data_AF-A0A175WAQ3-F1
#
_entry.id   AF-A0A175WAQ3-F1
#
_cell.length_a   1.000
_cell.length_b   1.000
_cell.length_c   1.000
_cell.angle_alpha   90.00
_cell.angle_beta   90.00
_cell.angle_gamma   90.00
#
_symmetry.space_group_name_H-M   'P 1'
#
loop_
_entity.id
_entity.type
_entity.pdbx_description
1 polymer ?
#
loop_
_entity_poly.entity_id
_entity_poly.type
_entity_poly.pdbx_seq_one_letter_code
_entity_poly.pdbx_strand_id
1 'polypeptide(L)'
;MTSFRVLDNEALHDVSKLANRVQLRLHKWDKLVVAYSRRYLSVATDNLPAMSGLAQVIADQQPGDEYLTGVWKGNLLKGLSWFPYKSRWLEIVGAEAWPPGPVDTGILSWLWRVAYHHWL
;
A
#
# COMPACT_ATOMS: atom_id res chain seq x y z
N MET A 1 38.71 4.51 -15.18
CA MET A 1 38.59 3.05 -14.97
C MET A 1 37.99 2.83 -13.60
N THR A 2 36.67 2.64 -13.51
CA THR A 2 36.00 2.40 -12.22
C THR A 2 36.15 0.93 -11.87
N SER A 3 36.95 0.64 -10.84
CA SER A 3 37.19 -0.71 -10.34
C SER A 3 35.90 -1.27 -9.71
N PHE A 4 35.35 -2.31 -10.33
CA PHE A 4 34.28 -3.12 -9.76
C PHE A 4 34.88 -3.97 -8.64
N ARG A 5 34.84 -3.46 -7.40
CA ARG A 5 35.22 -4.26 -6.23
C ARG A 5 34.17 -5.34 -6.05
N VAL A 6 34.58 -6.59 -6.16
CA VAL A 6 33.78 -7.73 -5.72
C VAL A 6 33.41 -7.46 -4.26
N LEU A 7 32.12 -7.35 -3.97
CA LEU A 7 31.63 -7.19 -2.60
C LEU A 7 32.05 -8.45 -1.83
N ASP A 8 32.71 -8.25 -0.69
CA ASP A 8 33.06 -9.33 0.21
C ASP A 8 31.80 -9.95 0.85
N ASN A 9 31.97 -11.13 1.44
CA ASN A 9 30.87 -11.90 2.03
C ASN A 9 30.16 -11.12 3.16
N GLU A 10 30.91 -10.31 3.91
CA GLU A 10 30.37 -9.45 4.96
C GLU A 10 29.42 -8.39 4.40
N ALA A 11 29.81 -7.69 3.33
CA ALA A 11 28.91 -6.73 2.68
C ALA A 11 27.65 -7.39 2.12
N LEU A 12 27.76 -8.60 1.54
CA LEU A 12 26.60 -9.35 1.04
C LEU A 12 25.63 -9.73 2.18
N HIS A 13 26.16 -10.12 3.34
CA HIS A 13 25.36 -10.43 4.53
C HIS A 13 24.57 -9.21 5.00
N ASP A 14 25.19 -8.04 5.04
CA ASP A 14 24.53 -6.80 5.46
C ASP A 14 23.46 -6.35 4.47
N VAL A 15 23.72 -6.47 3.16
CA VAL A 15 22.72 -6.23 2.11
C VAL A 15 21.53 -7.18 2.26
N SER A 16 21.78 -8.47 2.51
CA SER A 16 20.71 -9.45 2.71
C SER A 16 19.85 -9.12 3.93
N LYS A 17 20.47 -8.72 5.04
CA LYS A 17 19.77 -8.27 6.25
C LYS A 17 18.95 -7.02 5.99
N LEU A 18 19.49 -6.06 5.24
CA LEU A 18 18.76 -4.85 4.87
C LEU A 18 17.52 -5.18 4.02
N ALA A 19 17.68 -6.01 2.99
CA ALA A 19 16.58 -6.47 2.15
C ALA A 19 15.49 -7.18 2.95
N ASN A 20 15.88 -8.09 3.86
CA ASN A 20 14.96 -8.77 4.76
C ASN A 20 14.20 -7.79 5.67
N ARG A 21 14.88 -6.76 6.19
CA ARG A 21 14.24 -5.72 7.01
C ARG A 21 13.21 -4.91 6.22
N VAL A 22 13.52 -4.55 4.98
CA VAL A 22 12.58 -3.86 4.06
C VAL A 22 11.36 -4.74 3.82
N GLN A 23 11.56 -6.01 3.47
CA GLN A 23 10.47 -6.94 3.20
C GLN A 23 9.56 -7.15 4.41
N LEU A 24 10.15 -7.27 5.62
CA LEU A 24 9.39 -7.41 6.86
C LEU A 24 8.53 -6.16 7.15
N ARG A 25 9.00 -4.96 6.84
CA ARG A 25 8.22 -3.72 7.01
C ARG A 25 7.08 -3.63 6.01
N LEU A 26 7.33 -3.95 4.73
CA LEU A 26 6.29 -4.00 3.71
C LEU A 26 5.21 -5.04 4.06
N HIS A 27 5.60 -6.19 4.61
CA HIS A 27 4.62 -7.17 5.09
C HIS A 27 3.79 -6.67 6.28
N LYS A 28 4.39 -5.89 7.18
CA LYS A 28 3.65 -5.23 8.27
C LYS A 28 2.68 -4.20 7.72
N TRP A 29 3.09 -3.40 6.73
CA TRP A 29 2.19 -2.47 6.03
C TRP A 29 0.99 -3.20 5.45
N ASP A 30 1.21 -4.29 4.73
CA ASP A 30 0.14 -5.07 4.13
C ASP A 30 -0.85 -5.59 5.20
N LYS A 31 -0.34 -6.09 6.33
CA LYS A 31 -1.22 -6.51 7.44
C LYS A 31 -2.03 -5.36 8.02
N LEU A 32 -1.42 -4.17 8.17
CA LEU A 32 -2.12 -2.98 8.67
C LEU A 32 -3.22 -2.56 7.73
N VAL A 33 -2.95 -2.47 6.42
CA VAL A 33 -3.95 -2.13 5.41
C VAL A 33 -5.12 -3.12 5.48
N VAL A 34 -4.88 -4.44 5.50
CA VAL A 34 -5.96 -5.44 5.61
C VAL A 34 -6.78 -5.25 6.90
N ALA A 35 -6.11 -5.03 8.03
CA ALA A 35 -6.79 -4.86 9.31
C ALA A 35 -7.65 -3.60 9.35
N TYR A 36 -7.14 -2.50 8.78
CA TYR A 36 -7.82 -1.20 8.76
C TYR A 36 -8.97 -1.18 7.74
N SER A 37 -8.79 -1.78 6.56
CA SER A 37 -9.83 -1.91 5.53
C SER A 37 -11.03 -2.73 6.00
N ARG A 38 -10.85 -3.63 6.98
CA ARG A 38 -11.94 -4.44 7.56
C ARG A 38 -12.57 -3.81 8.80
N ARG A 39 -12.04 -2.68 9.28
CA ARG A 39 -12.51 -2.04 10.51
C ARG A 39 -13.78 -1.24 10.22
N TYR A 40 -14.78 -1.40 11.07
CA TYR A 40 -15.92 -0.48 11.10
C TYR A 40 -15.50 0.77 11.87
N LEU A 41 -15.24 1.86 11.15
CA LEU A 41 -14.88 3.14 11.75
C LEU A 41 -16.14 3.94 12.03
N SER A 42 -16.23 4.56 13.22
CA SER A 42 -17.33 5.47 13.57
C SER A 42 -17.40 6.67 12.61
N VAL A 43 -16.25 7.07 12.07
CA VAL A 43 -16.12 8.14 11.08
C VAL A 43 -15.35 7.57 9.87
N ALA A 44 -16.07 7.20 8.81
CA ALA A 44 -15.48 6.55 7.64
C ALA A 44 -14.45 7.45 6.92
N THR A 45 -14.65 8.77 6.95
CA THR A 45 -13.75 9.76 6.33
C THR A 45 -12.37 9.80 7.00
N ASP A 46 -12.26 9.36 8.26
CA ASP A 46 -11.02 9.38 9.03
C ASP A 46 -10.12 8.18 8.75
N ASN A 47 -10.54 7.27 7.87
CA ASN A 47 -9.75 6.09 7.50
C ASN A 47 -8.37 6.47 6.96
N LEU A 48 -8.35 7.40 6.01
CA LEU A 48 -7.14 7.79 5.28
C LEU A 48 -6.19 8.64 6.13
N PRO A 49 -6.67 9.65 6.89
CA PRO A 49 -5.85 10.32 7.89
C PRO A 49 -5.28 9.38 8.95
N ALA A 50 -6.03 8.39 9.41
CA ALA A 50 -5.50 7.45 10.40
C ALA A 50 -4.43 6.52 9.79
N MET A 51 -4.65 6.07 8.55
CA MET A 51 -3.68 5.27 7.80
C MET A 51 -2.41 6.07 7.45
N SER A 52 -2.51 7.38 7.19
CA SER A 52 -1.31 8.20 6.91
C SER A 52 -0.42 8.33 8.14
N GLY A 53 -0.98 8.38 9.34
CA GLY A 53 -0.20 8.31 10.59
C GLY A 53 0.57 6.99 10.72
N LEU A 54 -0.06 5.86 10.40
CA LEU A 54 0.61 4.55 10.38
C LEU A 54 1.68 4.47 9.29
N ALA A 55 1.43 5.08 8.13
CA ALA A 55 2.41 5.16 7.06
C ALA A 55 3.65 5.94 7.50
N GLN A 56 3.48 7.07 8.19
CA GLN A 56 4.59 7.87 8.70
C GLN A 56 5.51 7.06 9.63
N VAL A 57 4.95 6.25 10.52
CA VAL A 57 5.74 5.36 11.40
C VAL A 57 6.60 4.37 10.60
N ILE A 58 6.13 3.90 9.45
CA ILE A 58 6.89 3.01 8.57
C ILE A 58 7.91 3.78 7.74
N ALA A 59 7.57 5.00 7.28
CA ALA A 59 8.46 5.88 6.54
C ALA A 59 9.70 6.23 7.38
N ASP A 60 9.50 6.56 8.66
CA ASP A 60 10.58 6.87 9.60
C ASP A 60 11.57 5.70 9.77
N GLN A 61 11.11 4.47 9.52
CA GLN A 61 11.91 3.25 9.60
C GLN A 61 12.53 2.82 8.25
N GLN A 62 12.17 3.50 7.16
CA GLN A 62 12.60 3.20 5.80
C GLN A 62 12.98 4.49 5.05
N PRO A 63 14.03 5.18 5.50
CA PRO A 63 14.50 6.38 4.82
C PRO A 63 14.89 6.03 3.36
N GLY A 64 14.33 6.80 2.43
CA GLY A 64 14.59 6.66 0.99
C GLY A 64 13.48 5.98 0.20
N ASP A 65 12.49 5.36 0.85
CA ASP A 65 11.27 4.94 0.17
C ASP A 65 10.21 6.04 0.25
N GLU A 66 9.45 6.19 -0.82
CA GLU A 66 8.49 7.27 -0.98
C GLU A 66 7.07 6.71 -0.81
N TYR A 67 6.31 7.29 0.11
CA TYR A 67 4.92 6.93 0.30
C TYR A 67 4.04 7.66 -0.73
N LEU A 68 3.46 6.90 -1.66
CA LEU A 68 2.58 7.38 -2.71
C LEU A 68 1.16 6.94 -2.38
N THR A 69 0.35 7.82 -1.80
CA THR A 69 -1.12 7.67 -1.67
C THR A 69 -1.63 6.26 -1.33
N GLY A 70 -1.04 5.59 -0.33
CA GLY A 70 -1.44 4.24 0.11
C GLY A 70 -0.48 3.11 -0.27
N VAL A 71 0.50 3.39 -1.12
CA VAL A 71 1.48 2.41 -1.59
C VAL A 71 2.89 2.96 -1.45
N TRP A 72 3.85 2.06 -1.25
CA TRP A 72 5.27 2.41 -1.21
C TRP A 72 5.85 2.33 -2.61
N LYS A 73 6.62 3.33 -3.03
CA LYS A 73 7.25 3.38 -4.35
C LYS A 73 8.13 2.17 -4.62
N GLY A 74 8.91 1.73 -3.64
CA GLY A 74 9.72 0.50 -3.72
C GLY A 74 8.91 -0.79 -3.85
N ASN A 75 7.60 -0.73 -3.59
CA ASN A 75 6.68 -1.87 -3.64
C ASN A 75 5.45 -1.58 -4.53
N LEU A 76 5.62 -0.70 -5.52
CA LEU A 76 4.51 -0.16 -6.30
C LEU A 76 3.72 -1.26 -7.03
N LEU A 77 4.40 -2.22 -7.66
CA LEU A 77 3.74 -3.32 -8.39
C LEU A 77 2.83 -4.15 -7.47
N LYS A 78 3.34 -4.52 -6.28
CA LYS A 78 2.55 -5.25 -5.30
C LYS A 78 1.40 -4.38 -4.81
N GLY A 79 1.66 -3.11 -4.51
CA GLY A 79 0.67 -2.10 -4.12
C GLY A 79 -0.47 -1.94 -5.12
N LEU A 80 -0.17 -1.94 -6.42
CA LEU A 80 -1.16 -1.83 -7.49
C LEU A 80 -1.94 -3.13 -7.72
N SER A 81 -1.38 -4.28 -7.33
CA SER A 81 -2.06 -5.58 -7.41
C SER A 81 -3.05 -5.84 -6.26
N TRP A 82 -3.27 -4.86 -5.37
CA TRP A 82 -4.20 -5.00 -4.26
C TRP A 82 -5.64 -5.15 -4.74
N PHE A 83 -6.33 -6.15 -4.19
CA PHE A 83 -7.76 -6.35 -4.40
C PHE A 83 -8.45 -6.68 -3.07
N PRO A 84 -9.72 -6.28 -2.89
CA PRO A 84 -10.46 -6.63 -1.68
C PRO A 84 -10.66 -8.15 -1.62
N TYR A 85 -10.17 -8.77 -0.54
CA TYR A 85 -10.38 -10.20 -0.32
C TYR A 85 -11.87 -10.48 -0.08
N LYS A 86 -12.48 -11.28 -0.98
CA LYS A 86 -13.89 -11.70 -0.92
C LYS A 86 -14.81 -10.53 -0.62
N SER A 87 -14.81 -9.60 -1.55
CA SER A 87 -15.69 -8.47 -1.47
C SER A 87 -17.14 -8.96 -1.58
N ARG A 88 -17.95 -8.74 -0.53
CA ARG A 88 -19.41 -8.76 -0.60
C ARG A 88 -19.91 -7.96 -1.82
N TRP A 89 -19.10 -7.03 -2.36
CA TRP A 89 -19.33 -6.39 -3.66
C TRP A 89 -19.71 -7.34 -4.80
N LEU A 90 -19.02 -8.48 -4.97
CA LEU A 90 -19.35 -9.41 -6.06
C LEU A 90 -20.75 -10.02 -5.83
N GLU A 91 -21.17 -10.16 -4.57
CA GLU A 91 -22.54 -10.56 -4.22
C GLU A 91 -23.54 -9.40 -4.41
N ILE A 92 -23.17 -8.16 -4.10
CA ILE A 92 -24.07 -6.99 -4.11
C ILE A 92 -24.30 -6.44 -5.52
N VAL A 93 -23.28 -6.41 -6.36
CA VAL A 93 -23.33 -5.69 -7.64
C VAL A 93 -23.48 -6.62 -8.82
N GLY A 94 -23.23 -7.92 -8.63
CA GLY A 94 -23.07 -8.83 -9.75
C GLY A 94 -21.86 -8.41 -10.60
N ALA A 95 -21.24 -9.35 -11.30
CA ALA A 95 -20.10 -9.02 -12.15
C ALA A 95 -20.44 -8.08 -13.32
N GLU A 96 -21.73 -7.80 -13.57
CA GLU A 96 -22.21 -7.18 -14.80
C GLU A 96 -22.55 -5.68 -14.71
N ALA A 97 -22.67 -5.09 -13.51
CA ALA A 97 -22.99 -3.67 -13.36
C ALA A 97 -21.72 -2.82 -13.21
N TRP A 98 -21.04 -2.57 -14.33
CA TRP A 98 -19.99 -1.55 -14.44
C TRP A 98 -20.59 -0.24 -14.97
N PRO A 99 -20.30 0.93 -14.37
CA PRO A 99 -19.58 1.15 -13.13
C PRO A 99 -20.48 0.98 -11.89
N PRO A 100 -19.94 0.49 -10.77
CA PRO A 100 -20.67 0.42 -9.52
C PRO A 100 -21.06 1.83 -9.03
N GLY A 101 -22.29 1.98 -8.54
CA GLY A 101 -22.72 3.20 -7.85
C GLY A 101 -21.82 3.51 -6.65
N PRO A 102 -21.85 4.75 -6.12
CA PRO A 102 -21.00 5.18 -5.02
C PRO A 102 -21.38 4.43 -3.73
N VAL A 103 -20.81 3.24 -3.55
CA VAL A 103 -20.94 2.46 -2.31
C VAL A 103 -19.60 2.51 -1.61
N ASP A 104 -19.61 3.06 -0.40
CA ASP A 104 -18.46 3.19 0.49
C ASP A 104 -18.04 1.82 1.00
N THR A 105 -16.97 1.27 0.44
CA THR A 105 -16.73 -0.18 0.52
C THR A 105 -15.26 -0.57 0.66
N GLY A 106 -14.42 0.37 1.05
CA GLY A 106 -13.02 0.06 1.32
C GLY A 106 -12.22 -0.34 0.07
N ILE A 107 -12.77 -0.19 -1.15
CA ILE A 107 -11.91 0.05 -2.32
C ILE A 107 -11.12 1.32 -1.99
N LEU A 108 -9.79 1.29 -2.14
CA LEU A 108 -8.98 2.48 -1.87
C LEU A 108 -9.52 3.62 -2.73
N SER A 109 -10.21 4.56 -2.10
CA SER A 109 -10.88 5.68 -2.74
C SER A 109 -9.92 6.59 -3.52
N TRP A 110 -8.61 6.35 -3.44
CA TRP A 110 -7.58 7.12 -4.14
C TRP A 110 -7.38 6.74 -5.61
N LEU A 111 -7.79 5.54 -6.06
CA LEU A 111 -7.88 5.32 -7.51
C LEU A 111 -9.02 6.15 -8.13
N TRP A 112 -10.05 6.47 -7.35
CA TRP A 112 -11.11 7.38 -7.80
C TRP A 112 -10.62 8.84 -7.81
N ARG A 113 -9.88 9.30 -6.79
CA ARG A 113 -9.37 10.68 -6.77
C ARG A 113 -8.40 11.00 -7.90
N VAL A 114 -7.52 10.09 -8.30
CA VAL A 114 -6.62 10.34 -9.45
C VAL A 114 -7.39 10.35 -10.77
N ALA A 115 -8.46 9.56 -10.91
CA ALA A 115 -9.29 9.57 -12.12
C ALA A 115 -10.18 10.82 -12.24
N TYR A 116 -10.64 11.41 -11.13
CA TYR A 116 -11.54 12.58 -11.17
C TYR A 116 -10.83 13.94 -11.03
N HIS A 117 -9.62 14.02 -10.48
CA HIS A 117 -8.90 15.31 -10.41
C HIS A 117 -8.30 15.77 -11.76
N HIS A 118 -8.49 15.02 -12.84
CA HIS A 118 -8.14 15.47 -14.20
C HIS A 118 -9.35 15.94 -15.03
N TRP A 119 -10.51 16.16 -14.39
CA TRP A 119 -11.66 16.85 -14.98
C TRP A 119 -12.31 17.79 -13.96
N LEU A 120 -11.60 18.84 -13.57
CA LEU A 120 -12.07 20.19 -13.24
C LEU A 120 -10.86 21.13 -13.33
#